data_AF-A0A250XZM4-F1
#
_entry.id   AF-A0A250XZM4-F1
#
_cell.length_a   1.000
_cell.length_b   1.000
_cell.length_c   1.000
_cell.angle_alpha   90.00
_cell.angle_beta   90.00
_cell.angle_gamma   90.00
#
_symmetry.space_group_name_H-M   'P 1'
#
loop_
_entity.id
_entity.type
_entity.pdbx_description
1 polymer ?
#
loop_
_entity_poly.entity_id
_entity_poly.type
_entity_poly.pdbx_seq_one_letter_code
_entity_poly.pdbx_strand_id
1 'polypeptide(L)'
;MKCINHYGGYLCLPRSAAVINDLHGEGPPPPVPPAQHPNPCPPGYEPDEQESCVDVDECAQALHDCRPSQDCHNLPGSYQCTCPDGYRKIGPECVDIDECRYRYCQHRCVNLPGSFRCQCEPGFQLGPNNRSCVDVNECDMGAPCEQRCFNSYGTFLCRCHQGYELHRDGFSCSDIDECSYSSYLCQYRCVNEPGRFSCHCPQGYQLLATRLCQDIDECESGGHQCSEAQTCVNFHGGYRCVDTNRCVEPYVQVSDNRCLCPASNPLCREQPSSIVHRYMSITSERSVPADVFQIQATSVYPGAYNAFQIRAGNSQGDFYIRQINNVSAMLVLARPVTGPREYVLDLEMVTMNSLMSYRASSVLRLTVFVGAYTF
;
A
#
# COMPACT_ATOMS: atom_id res chain seq x y z
N MET A 1 19.18 86.37 25.09
CA MET A 1 17.99 87.18 25.45
C MET A 1 17.01 87.17 24.30
N LYS A 2 15.71 87.04 24.57
CA LYS A 2 14.64 87.39 23.62
C LYS A 2 14.62 88.92 23.52
N CYS A 3 14.88 89.46 22.33
CA CYS A 3 14.53 90.81 21.94
C CYS A 3 13.37 90.71 20.94
N ILE A 4 12.29 91.45 21.19
CA ILE A 4 10.99 91.39 20.47
C ILE A 4 10.68 92.79 19.90
N ASN A 5 9.84 92.80 18.88
CA ASN A 5 9.58 93.81 17.86
C ASN A 5 8.75 95.05 18.27
N HIS A 6 8.96 96.14 17.50
CA HIS A 6 8.08 97.27 17.14
C HIS A 6 7.69 98.29 18.24
N TYR A 7 7.61 99.60 17.99
CA TYR A 7 7.11 100.33 16.80
C TYR A 7 7.83 101.69 16.67
N GLY A 8 8.73 101.88 15.69
CA GLY A 8 9.55 103.09 15.67
C GLY A 8 10.56 103.09 16.82
N GLY A 9 11.61 102.26 16.68
CA GLY A 9 12.77 102.16 17.57
C GLY A 9 12.49 101.54 18.95
N TYR A 10 13.32 100.61 19.41
CA TYR A 10 14.11 100.76 20.65
C TYR A 10 15.34 99.85 20.64
N LEU A 11 16.43 100.51 20.99
CA LEU A 11 17.75 100.09 21.40
C LEU A 11 17.71 99.09 22.58
N CYS A 12 18.58 98.07 22.59
CA CYS A 12 19.10 97.45 23.81
C CYS A 12 20.55 96.95 23.63
N LEU A 13 21.48 97.83 23.96
CA LEU A 13 22.85 97.57 24.46
C LEU A 13 22.82 97.69 26.01
N PRO A 14 23.95 97.61 26.73
CA PRO A 14 24.64 96.43 27.26
C PRO A 14 24.68 96.45 28.82
N ARG A 15 25.39 95.53 29.47
CA ARG A 15 26.12 95.71 30.76
C ARG A 15 26.85 94.38 31.08
N SER A 16 28.15 94.26 30.84
CA SER A 16 29.29 94.74 31.65
C SER A 16 29.40 94.11 33.05
N ALA A 17 30.57 93.49 33.27
CA ALA A 17 31.28 93.24 34.55
C ALA A 17 30.63 92.22 35.50
N ALA A 18 31.33 91.30 36.20
CA ALA A 18 32.75 90.97 36.43
C ALA A 18 32.79 89.49 36.93
N VAL A 19 33.91 88.75 37.08
CA VAL A 19 34.97 88.86 38.11
C VAL A 19 35.97 87.67 37.93
N ILE A 20 37.25 88.01 37.79
CA ILE A 20 38.53 87.47 38.38
C ILE A 20 38.89 85.96 38.34
N ASN A 21 40.04 85.65 37.70
CA ASN A 21 41.28 85.01 38.22
C ASN A 21 42.14 84.57 37.00
N ASP A 22 43.46 84.67 36.89
CA ASP A 22 44.55 85.23 37.71
C ASP A 22 45.81 85.31 36.81
N LEU A 23 46.62 86.36 37.04
CA LEU A 23 48.09 86.46 36.94
C LEU A 23 48.85 86.41 35.57
N HIS A 24 49.41 87.60 35.24
CA HIS A 24 50.74 87.96 34.66
C HIS A 24 51.21 87.32 33.33
N GLY A 25 51.83 88.02 32.37
CA GLY A 25 52.48 89.33 32.33
C GLY A 25 52.97 89.65 30.90
N GLU A 26 53.59 90.83 30.74
CA GLU A 26 53.65 91.69 29.54
C GLU A 26 54.61 91.29 28.39
N GLY A 27 54.32 91.82 27.18
CA GLY A 27 55.26 92.03 26.07
C GLY A 27 54.65 92.90 24.94
N PRO A 28 55.31 93.98 24.43
CA PRO A 28 54.71 94.99 23.53
C PRO A 28 54.96 94.74 22.01
N PRO A 29 54.31 95.52 21.09
CA PRO A 29 54.18 95.25 19.64
C PRO A 29 55.14 96.17 18.81
N PRO A 30 54.95 96.46 17.48
CA PRO A 30 54.46 95.76 16.28
C PRO A 30 55.61 95.69 15.20
N PRO A 31 55.43 95.48 13.86
CA PRO A 31 54.71 96.37 12.91
C PRO A 31 53.90 95.63 11.79
N VAL A 32 53.17 96.41 11.00
CA VAL A 32 52.27 96.04 9.87
C VAL A 32 52.60 97.02 8.72
N PRO A 33 52.28 96.80 7.42
CA PRO A 33 52.35 95.65 6.49
C PRO A 33 53.21 96.06 5.22
N PRO A 34 53.11 95.55 3.96
CA PRO A 34 51.91 95.36 3.12
C PRO A 34 51.94 94.17 2.11
N ALA A 35 50.82 94.06 1.37
CA ALA A 35 50.65 93.56 -0.01
C ALA A 35 49.85 92.26 -0.19
N GLN A 36 48.83 92.42 -1.03
CA GLN A 36 47.84 91.47 -1.49
C GLN A 36 48.48 90.40 -2.41
N HIS A 37 48.06 89.14 -2.26
CA HIS A 37 48.06 88.18 -3.36
C HIS A 37 46.67 88.22 -4.04
N PRO A 38 46.60 88.21 -5.38
CA PRO A 38 45.34 88.32 -6.11
C PRO A 38 44.61 86.98 -6.10
N ASN A 39 43.31 87.01 -5.78
CA ASN A 39 42.37 85.89 -5.79
C ASN A 39 42.74 84.69 -4.91
N PRO A 40 42.57 84.77 -3.57
CA PRO A 40 42.49 83.55 -2.76
C PRO A 40 41.36 82.67 -3.30
N CYS A 41 41.64 81.38 -3.47
CA CYS A 41 40.62 80.42 -3.89
C CYS A 41 39.43 80.43 -2.91
N PRO A 42 38.21 80.14 -3.38
CA PRO A 42 37.05 79.99 -2.51
C PRO A 42 37.31 78.97 -1.40
N PRO A 43 36.65 79.06 -0.22
CA PRO A 43 36.78 78.04 0.82
C PRO A 43 36.51 76.64 0.26
N GLY A 44 37.37 75.67 0.60
CA GLY A 44 37.32 74.30 0.07
C GLY A 44 38.10 74.07 -1.24
N TYR A 45 38.80 75.09 -1.75
CA TYR A 45 39.61 74.99 -2.97
C TYR A 45 41.06 75.41 -2.71
N GLU A 46 42.01 74.74 -3.36
CA GLU A 46 43.43 75.07 -3.34
C GLU A 46 43.96 75.40 -4.74
N PRO A 47 44.94 76.30 -4.88
CA PRO A 47 45.53 76.62 -6.17
C PRO A 47 46.47 75.51 -6.65
N ASP A 48 46.25 74.99 -7.86
CA ASP A 48 47.16 74.06 -8.55
C ASP A 48 48.38 74.81 -9.15
N GLU A 49 49.37 74.09 -9.69
CA GLU A 49 50.61 74.60 -10.29
C GLU A 49 50.41 75.65 -11.40
N GLN A 50 49.18 75.77 -11.93
CA GLN A 50 48.77 76.76 -12.95
C GLN A 50 47.90 77.90 -12.39
N GLU A 51 47.89 78.12 -11.07
CA GLU A 51 47.07 79.13 -10.38
C GLU A 51 45.54 78.97 -10.62
N SER A 52 45.09 77.75 -10.91
CA SER A 52 43.68 77.39 -11.03
C SER A 52 43.18 76.79 -9.71
N CYS A 53 41.99 77.20 -9.26
CA CYS A 53 41.41 76.67 -8.03
C CYS A 53 40.82 75.28 -8.28
N VAL A 54 41.48 74.25 -7.74
CA VAL A 54 41.01 72.88 -7.73
C VAL A 54 40.37 72.57 -6.40
N ASP A 55 39.35 71.72 -6.45
CA ASP A 55 38.62 71.26 -5.28
C ASP A 55 39.57 70.47 -4.37
N VAL A 56 39.57 70.78 -3.07
CA VAL A 56 40.36 70.03 -2.09
C VAL A 56 39.61 68.74 -1.82
N ASP A 57 40.17 67.60 -2.21
CA ASP A 57 39.59 66.32 -1.86
C ASP A 57 39.85 66.01 -0.37
N GLU A 58 38.94 66.44 0.49
CA GLU A 58 39.11 66.27 1.94
C GLU A 58 39.09 64.79 2.35
N CYS A 59 38.51 63.91 1.52
CA CYS A 59 38.48 62.48 1.73
C CYS A 59 39.84 61.81 1.42
N ALA A 60 40.48 62.20 0.31
CA ALA A 60 41.80 61.69 -0.06
C ALA A 60 42.91 62.24 0.84
N GLN A 61 42.77 63.50 1.29
CA GLN A 61 43.74 64.18 2.14
C GLN A 61 43.51 63.95 3.64
N ALA A 62 42.47 63.21 4.04
CA ALA A 62 42.06 62.98 5.43
C ALA A 62 41.81 64.28 6.23
N LEU A 63 41.29 65.31 5.55
CA LEU A 63 40.96 66.64 6.09
C LEU A 63 39.46 66.77 6.46
N HIS A 64 38.81 65.65 6.78
CA HIS A 64 37.38 65.58 7.10
C HIS A 64 37.13 65.23 8.58
N ASP A 65 35.99 65.65 9.12
CA ASP A 65 35.54 65.29 10.47
C ASP A 65 34.62 64.04 10.51
N CYS A 66 34.59 63.25 9.43
CA CYS A 66 33.81 62.01 9.38
C CYS A 66 34.27 61.00 10.44
N ARG A 67 33.30 60.35 11.08
CA ARG A 67 33.54 59.26 12.05
C ARG A 67 34.08 58.01 11.32
N PRO A 68 34.82 57.11 11.99
CA PRO A 68 35.27 55.86 11.37
C PRO A 68 34.15 54.94 10.84
N SER A 69 32.91 55.16 11.28
CA SER A 69 31.71 54.43 10.84
C SER A 69 30.98 55.07 9.66
N GLN A 70 31.52 56.16 9.10
CA GLN A 70 30.92 56.94 8.01
C GLN A 70 31.82 56.92 6.77
N ASP A 71 31.18 56.94 5.61
CA ASP A 71 31.86 57.11 4.33
C ASP A 71 31.98 58.61 4.03
N CYS A 72 33.19 59.02 3.64
CA CYS A 72 33.45 60.38 3.20
C CYS A 72 33.21 60.47 1.69
N HIS A 73 32.40 61.44 1.27
CA HIS A 73 32.21 61.80 -0.12
C HIS A 73 32.66 63.24 -0.35
N ASN A 74 33.65 63.42 -1.22
CA ASN A 74 34.11 64.73 -1.62
C ASN A 74 33.06 65.40 -2.54
N LEU A 75 32.77 66.68 -2.31
CA LEU A 75 31.89 67.49 -3.14
C LEU A 75 32.61 68.80 -3.51
N PRO A 76 32.25 69.45 -4.62
CA PRO A 76 32.86 70.72 -4.99
C PRO A 76 32.70 71.77 -3.87
N GLY A 77 33.82 72.13 -3.23
CA GLY A 77 33.94 73.11 -2.15
C GLY A 77 33.58 72.62 -0.75
N SER A 78 33.34 71.33 -0.54
CA SER A 78 33.01 70.75 0.78
C SER A 78 32.99 69.22 0.71
N TYR A 79 33.09 68.54 1.85
CA TYR A 79 32.79 67.10 1.93
C TYR A 79 31.43 66.80 2.57
N GLN A 80 30.94 65.56 2.39
CA GLN A 80 29.78 65.01 3.08
C GLN A 80 30.11 63.66 3.71
N CYS A 81 29.77 63.50 4.99
CA CYS A 81 29.85 62.21 5.69
C CYS A 81 28.47 61.53 5.70
N THR A 82 28.36 60.37 5.05
CA THR A 82 27.16 59.53 4.99
C THR A 82 27.39 58.23 5.74
N CYS A 83 26.31 57.51 6.05
CA CYS A 83 26.46 56.14 6.53
C CYS A 83 26.61 55.20 5.33
N PRO A 84 27.38 54.10 5.47
CA PRO A 84 27.43 53.07 4.46
C PRO A 84 26.04 52.51 4.13
N ASP A 85 25.91 51.92 2.93
CA ASP A 85 24.66 51.26 2.52
C ASP A 85 24.21 50.23 3.57
N GLY A 86 22.92 50.24 3.91
CA GLY A 86 22.35 49.39 4.97
C GLY A 86 22.43 49.98 6.38
N TYR A 87 22.99 51.19 6.55
CA TYR A 87 23.04 51.87 7.85
C TYR A 87 22.26 53.19 7.84
N ARG A 88 21.69 53.55 9.00
CA ARG A 88 21.01 54.83 9.21
C ARG A 88 21.72 55.65 10.27
N LYS A 89 21.73 56.97 10.08
CA LYS A 89 22.30 57.91 11.03
C LYS A 89 21.38 58.11 12.23
N ILE A 90 21.87 57.80 13.44
CA ILE A 90 21.19 58.12 14.71
C ILE A 90 22.14 58.95 15.56
N GLY A 91 21.91 60.26 15.62
CA GLY A 91 22.86 61.18 16.22
C GLY A 91 24.19 61.19 15.44
N PRO A 92 25.37 61.02 16.09
CA PRO A 92 26.65 60.99 15.41
C PRO A 92 27.06 59.61 14.87
N GLU A 93 26.34 58.53 15.19
CA GLU A 93 26.73 57.16 14.86
C GLU A 93 25.88 56.55 13.73
N CYS A 94 26.50 55.68 12.93
CA CYS A 94 25.81 54.86 11.95
C CYS A 94 25.38 53.55 12.60
N VAL A 95 24.07 53.33 12.64
CA VAL A 95 23.47 52.13 13.22
C VAL A 95 22.85 51.32 12.10
N ASP A 96 23.15 50.04 12.11
CA ASP A 96 22.63 49.06 11.18
C ASP A 96 21.10 49.13 11.08
N ILE A 97 20.58 49.09 9.85
CA ILE A 97 19.14 49.06 9.61
C ILE A 97 18.70 47.61 9.77
N ASP A 98 18.00 47.31 10.86
CA ASP A 98 17.42 45.97 11.06
C ASP A 98 16.26 45.73 10.06
N GLU A 99 16.59 45.22 8.87
CA GLU A 99 15.61 45.01 7.80
C GLU A 99 14.58 43.93 8.19
N CYS A 100 14.94 43.03 9.12
CA CYS A 100 14.04 41.98 9.60
C CYS A 100 12.81 42.52 10.34
N ARG A 101 12.84 43.76 10.84
CA ARG A 101 11.67 44.42 11.44
C ARG A 101 10.56 44.70 10.44
N TYR A 102 10.88 44.72 9.15
CA TYR A 102 9.95 45.06 8.07
C TYR A 102 9.39 43.83 7.33
N ARG A 103 9.60 42.61 7.86
CA ARG A 103 9.08 41.34 7.30
C ARG A 103 9.44 41.12 5.82
N TYR A 104 10.69 41.43 5.46
CA TYR A 104 11.17 41.27 4.08
C TYR A 104 11.37 39.82 3.63
N CYS A 105 11.38 38.85 4.55
CA CYS A 105 11.52 37.43 4.28
C CYS A 105 10.19 36.70 4.48
N GLN A 106 9.91 35.69 3.64
CA GLN A 106 8.72 34.85 3.79
C GLN A 106 8.77 33.98 5.05
N HIS A 107 9.92 33.36 5.32
CA HIS A 107 10.17 32.53 6.50
C HIS A 107 11.07 33.29 7.50
N ARG A 108 12.27 32.78 7.78
CA ARG A 108 13.17 33.35 8.78
C ARG A 108 14.04 34.45 8.19
N CYS A 109 14.15 35.58 8.89
CA CYS A 109 15.08 36.66 8.55
C CYS A 109 16.25 36.67 9.54
N VAL A 110 17.47 36.85 9.03
CA VAL A 110 18.68 37.04 9.83
C VAL A 110 19.30 38.37 9.44
N ASN A 111 19.32 39.29 10.41
CA ASN A 111 19.95 40.59 10.26
C ASN A 111 21.46 40.44 10.29
N LEU A 112 22.17 41.09 9.37
CA LEU A 112 23.62 41.10 9.26
C LEU A 112 24.11 42.55 9.25
N PRO A 113 25.37 42.83 9.60
CA PRO A 113 25.89 44.19 9.46
C PRO A 113 25.83 44.66 7.99
N GLY A 114 25.06 45.73 7.74
CA GLY A 114 24.84 46.36 6.42
C GLY A 114 23.94 45.58 5.46
N SER A 115 23.30 44.50 5.89
CA SER A 115 22.43 43.69 5.03
C SER A 115 21.57 42.72 5.82
N PHE A 116 20.77 41.93 5.13
CA PHE A 116 20.06 40.81 5.72
C PHE A 116 20.09 39.61 4.80
N ARG A 117 19.79 38.43 5.36
CA ARG A 117 19.51 37.23 4.55
C ARG A 117 18.25 36.53 5.02
N CYS A 118 17.53 35.99 4.05
CA CYS A 118 16.39 35.13 4.31
C CYS A 118 16.83 33.66 4.36
N GLN A 119 16.23 32.91 5.28
CA GLN A 119 16.41 31.48 5.46
C GLN A 119 15.06 30.80 5.38
N CYS A 120 14.98 29.73 4.61
CA CYS A 120 13.78 28.92 4.47
C CYS A 120 13.76 27.80 5.51
N GLU A 121 12.57 27.48 6.02
CA GLU A 121 12.34 26.28 6.82
C GLU A 121 12.71 24.99 6.04
N PRO A 122 12.93 23.85 6.72
CA PRO A 122 13.17 22.57 6.05
C PRO A 122 12.07 22.22 5.05
N GLY A 123 12.44 21.61 3.92
CA GLY A 123 11.51 21.33 2.80
C GLY A 123 11.31 22.50 1.84
N PHE A 124 12.00 23.64 2.05
CA PHE A 124 11.92 24.80 1.18
C PHE A 124 13.30 25.30 0.76
N GLN A 125 13.37 25.87 -0.44
CA GLN A 125 14.57 26.49 -0.98
C GLN A 125 14.31 27.97 -1.29
N LEU A 126 15.38 28.77 -1.27
CA LEU A 126 15.28 30.20 -1.51
C LEU A 126 14.95 30.46 -2.99
N GLY A 127 13.91 31.24 -3.22
CA GLY A 127 13.46 31.61 -4.56
C GLY A 127 14.40 32.64 -5.23
N PRO A 128 14.18 32.95 -6.52
CA PRO A 128 15.06 33.83 -7.31
C PRO A 128 15.23 35.25 -6.77
N ASN A 129 14.28 35.71 -5.96
CA ASN A 129 14.29 37.03 -5.34
C ASN A 129 15.06 37.08 -4.00
N ASN A 130 15.67 35.97 -3.58
CA ASN A 130 16.37 35.80 -2.30
C ASN A 130 15.51 36.12 -1.06
N ARG A 131 14.18 36.10 -1.18
CA ARG A 131 13.24 36.52 -0.12
C ARG A 131 12.08 35.55 0.08
N SER A 132 11.60 34.97 -1.01
CA SER A 132 10.54 33.96 -1.02
C SER A 132 11.13 32.57 -0.83
N CYS A 133 10.34 31.68 -0.24
CA CYS A 133 10.68 30.28 -0.06
C CYS A 133 9.74 29.45 -0.91
N VAL A 134 10.33 28.70 -1.85
CA VAL A 134 9.60 27.79 -2.73
C VAL A 134 9.75 26.38 -2.19
N ASP A 135 8.63 25.67 -2.21
CA ASP A 135 8.57 24.27 -1.82
C ASP A 135 9.56 23.44 -2.65
N VAL A 136 10.33 22.59 -1.97
CA VAL A 136 11.21 21.64 -2.63
C VAL A 136 10.39 20.43 -3.00
N ASN A 137 10.27 20.11 -4.29
CA ASN A 137 9.64 18.88 -4.69
C ASN A 137 10.62 17.71 -4.50
N GLU A 138 10.55 17.02 -3.36
CA GLU A 138 11.44 15.90 -3.08
C GLU A 138 11.24 14.72 -4.05
N CYS A 139 10.04 14.59 -4.63
CA CYS A 139 9.76 13.55 -5.63
C CYS A 139 10.57 13.72 -6.91
N ASP A 140 10.85 14.97 -7.31
CA ASP A 140 11.62 15.28 -8.53
C ASP A 140 13.14 15.22 -8.30
N MET A 141 13.59 15.34 -7.04
CA MET A 141 15.03 15.40 -6.70
C MET A 141 15.68 14.03 -6.54
N GLY A 142 14.92 12.93 -6.49
CA GLY A 142 15.50 11.59 -6.35
C GLY A 142 14.53 10.46 -5.99
N ALA A 143 13.21 10.65 -6.17
CA ALA A 143 12.17 9.66 -5.86
C ALA A 143 12.41 8.91 -4.53
N PRO A 144 12.27 9.59 -3.38
CA PRO A 144 12.60 9.05 -2.05
C PRO A 144 11.70 7.88 -1.59
N CYS A 145 10.64 7.60 -2.34
CA CYS A 145 9.70 6.53 -2.07
C CYS A 145 10.01 5.32 -2.97
N GLU A 146 9.85 4.11 -2.44
CA GLU A 146 10.03 2.89 -3.23
C GLU A 146 9.06 2.82 -4.43
N GLN A 147 7.84 3.32 -4.24
CA GLN A 147 6.74 3.15 -5.18
C GLN A 147 6.13 4.46 -5.67
N ARG A 148 5.29 5.13 -4.87
CA ARG A 148 4.61 6.37 -5.29
C ARG A 148 4.95 7.50 -4.33
N CYS A 149 5.49 8.58 -4.88
CA CYS A 149 5.78 9.81 -4.16
C CYS A 149 4.73 10.88 -4.47
N PHE A 150 4.29 11.59 -3.43
CA PHE A 150 3.38 12.72 -3.54
C PHE A 150 4.02 13.91 -2.84
N ASN A 151 4.31 14.95 -3.60
CA ASN A 151 4.82 16.19 -3.05
C ASN A 151 3.73 16.91 -2.27
N SER A 152 4.08 17.48 -1.13
CA SER A 152 3.17 18.28 -0.31
C SER A 152 3.90 19.51 0.22
N TYR A 153 3.17 20.49 0.72
CA TYR A 153 3.81 21.74 1.15
C TYR A 153 4.71 21.50 2.38
N GLY A 154 6.02 21.66 2.19
CA GLY A 154 7.08 21.51 3.20
C GLY A 154 7.49 20.07 3.50
N THR A 155 6.99 19.08 2.75
CA THR A 155 7.30 17.66 2.95
C THR A 155 6.76 16.82 1.80
N PHE A 156 6.94 15.50 1.85
CA PHE A 156 6.35 14.58 0.89
C PHE A 156 5.73 13.39 1.61
N LEU A 157 4.86 12.68 0.88
CA LEU A 157 4.23 11.45 1.35
C LEU A 157 4.47 10.32 0.37
N CYS A 158 4.93 9.19 0.89
CA CYS A 158 4.99 7.95 0.13
C CYS A 158 3.68 7.16 0.28
N ARG A 159 3.26 6.54 -0.81
CA ARG A 159 2.15 5.58 -0.82
C ARG A 159 2.51 4.37 -1.65
N CYS A 160 1.96 3.23 -1.25
CA CYS A 160 2.15 1.98 -1.97
C CYS A 160 1.05 1.76 -3.02
N HIS A 161 1.33 0.88 -3.98
CA HIS A 161 0.36 0.37 -4.93
C HIS A 161 -0.66 -0.51 -4.18
N GLN A 162 -1.76 -0.83 -4.86
CA GLN A 162 -2.73 -1.78 -4.31
C GLN A 162 -2.05 -3.14 -4.07
N GLY A 163 -2.37 -3.78 -2.95
CA GLY A 163 -1.74 -5.04 -2.52
C GLY A 163 -0.45 -4.87 -1.72
N TYR A 164 -0.03 -3.64 -1.43
CA TYR A 164 1.15 -3.33 -0.63
C TYR A 164 0.79 -2.43 0.55
N GLU A 165 1.51 -2.58 1.65
CA GLU A 165 1.43 -1.71 2.82
C GLU A 165 2.71 -0.90 3.02
N LEU A 166 2.56 0.32 3.54
CA LEU A 166 3.70 1.21 3.80
C LEU A 166 4.40 0.75 5.08
N HIS A 167 5.71 0.55 4.98
CA HIS A 167 6.55 0.16 6.09
C HIS A 167 6.64 1.30 7.14
N ARG A 168 7.12 0.96 8.34
CA ARG A 168 7.23 1.91 9.46
C ARG A 168 8.22 3.05 9.22
N ASP A 169 9.14 2.87 8.28
CA ASP A 169 10.07 3.92 7.86
C ASP A 169 9.37 5.04 7.08
N GLY A 170 8.17 4.79 6.55
CA GLY A 170 7.40 5.74 5.75
C GLY A 170 7.84 5.83 4.29
N PHE A 171 8.76 4.98 3.82
CA PHE A 171 9.33 5.05 2.47
C PHE A 171 9.23 3.74 1.68
N SER A 172 9.37 2.61 2.37
CA SER A 172 9.35 1.27 1.76
C SER A 172 7.95 0.67 1.74
N CYS A 173 7.71 -0.20 0.77
CA CYS A 173 6.44 -0.88 0.57
C CYS A 173 6.62 -2.39 0.65
N SER A 174 5.95 -3.03 1.61
CA SER A 174 5.93 -4.49 1.69
C SER A 174 4.65 -5.04 1.08
N ASP A 175 4.80 -6.15 0.38
CA ASP A 175 3.67 -6.92 -0.14
C ASP A 175 2.78 -7.39 1.02
N ILE A 176 1.46 -7.27 0.84
CA ILE A 176 0.49 -7.75 1.83
C ILE A 176 0.27 -9.22 1.57
N ASP A 177 0.74 -10.09 2.48
CA ASP A 177 0.48 -11.53 2.38
C ASP A 177 -0.98 -11.83 2.72
N GLU A 178 -1.88 -11.75 1.74
CA GLU A 178 -3.31 -11.96 1.97
C GLU A 178 -3.59 -13.38 2.49
N CYS A 179 -2.80 -14.37 2.07
CA CYS A 179 -2.94 -15.75 2.52
C CYS A 179 -2.68 -15.92 4.03
N SER A 180 -1.87 -15.04 4.63
CA SER A 180 -1.63 -15.03 6.07
C SER A 180 -2.79 -14.43 6.89
N TYR A 181 -3.58 -13.54 6.30
CA TYR A 181 -4.68 -12.84 6.99
C TYR A 181 -5.93 -13.69 7.15
N SER A 182 -6.25 -14.56 6.18
CA SER A 182 -7.46 -15.38 6.25
C SER A 182 -7.31 -16.70 5.50
N SER A 183 -7.52 -17.80 6.23
CA SER A 183 -7.58 -19.15 5.67
C SER A 183 -8.81 -19.40 4.79
N TYR A 184 -9.79 -18.50 4.77
CA TYR A 184 -11.04 -18.65 4.01
C TYR A 184 -11.01 -17.95 2.64
N LEU A 185 -9.87 -17.36 2.24
CA LEU A 185 -9.74 -16.67 0.96
C LEU A 185 -9.87 -17.60 -0.26
N CYS A 186 -9.38 -18.83 -0.12
CA CYS A 186 -9.42 -19.87 -1.14
C CYS A 186 -9.97 -21.16 -0.53
N GLN A 187 -10.70 -21.96 -1.30
CA GLN A 187 -11.24 -23.23 -0.77
C GLN A 187 -10.15 -24.27 -0.48
N TYR A 188 -9.05 -24.28 -1.24
CA TYR A 188 -7.97 -25.26 -1.10
C TYR A 188 -6.61 -24.64 -0.81
N ARG A 189 -5.96 -24.04 -1.81
CA ARG A 189 -4.60 -23.50 -1.68
C ARG A 189 -4.54 -22.04 -2.08
N CYS A 190 -4.13 -21.18 -1.16
CA CYS A 190 -3.77 -19.79 -1.40
C CYS A 190 -2.27 -19.69 -1.66
N VAL A 191 -1.86 -18.89 -2.64
CA VAL A 191 -0.47 -18.54 -2.92
C VAL A 191 -0.37 -17.03 -2.98
N ASN A 192 0.50 -16.47 -2.12
CA ASN A 192 0.77 -15.04 -2.11
C ASN A 192 1.69 -14.68 -3.28
N GLU A 193 1.38 -13.60 -3.99
CA GLU A 193 2.14 -13.08 -5.13
C GLU A 193 2.38 -11.57 -4.93
N PRO A 194 3.38 -10.96 -5.57
CA PRO A 194 3.60 -9.52 -5.41
C PRO A 194 2.39 -8.68 -5.87
N GLY A 195 1.73 -8.01 -4.92
CA GLY A 195 0.58 -7.12 -5.08
C GLY A 195 -0.78 -7.81 -5.18
N ARG A 196 -0.85 -9.13 -4.99
CA ARG A 196 -2.08 -9.93 -5.13
C ARG A 196 -1.88 -11.35 -4.59
N PHE A 197 -2.96 -12.13 -4.58
CA PHE A 197 -2.86 -13.57 -4.39
C PHE A 197 -3.53 -14.35 -5.52
N SER A 198 -3.23 -15.64 -5.57
CA SER A 198 -3.85 -16.61 -6.47
C SER A 198 -4.34 -17.85 -5.71
N CYS A 199 -5.55 -18.29 -6.03
CA CYS A 199 -6.11 -19.53 -5.51
C CYS A 199 -5.83 -20.67 -6.48
N HIS A 200 -5.55 -21.85 -5.95
CA HIS A 200 -5.30 -23.05 -6.73
C HIS A 200 -6.16 -24.20 -6.23
N CYS A 201 -6.65 -25.00 -7.18
CA CYS A 201 -7.38 -26.23 -6.92
C CYS A 201 -6.47 -27.45 -7.07
N PRO A 202 -6.79 -28.56 -6.39
CA PRO A 202 -6.04 -29.79 -6.57
C PRO A 202 -6.27 -30.38 -7.97
N GLN A 203 -5.48 -31.37 -8.35
CA GLN A 203 -5.66 -32.09 -9.62
C GLN A 203 -7.06 -32.71 -9.69
N GLY A 204 -7.68 -32.67 -10.88
CA GLY A 204 -9.07 -33.12 -11.10
C GLY A 204 -10.12 -32.05 -10.78
N TYR A 205 -9.71 -30.86 -10.36
CA TYR A 205 -10.62 -29.76 -10.03
C TYR A 205 -10.26 -28.48 -10.77
N GLN A 206 -11.28 -27.72 -11.14
CA GLN A 206 -11.16 -26.39 -11.74
C GLN A 206 -11.55 -25.28 -10.76
N LEU A 207 -10.86 -24.15 -10.85
CA LEU A 207 -11.13 -22.98 -10.02
C LEU A 207 -12.28 -22.15 -10.62
N LEU A 208 -13.35 -21.96 -9.85
CA LEU A 208 -14.45 -21.06 -10.19
C LEU A 208 -14.13 -19.61 -9.83
N ALA A 209 -14.87 -18.66 -10.42
CA ALA A 209 -14.76 -17.24 -10.11
C ALA A 209 -15.02 -16.93 -8.61
N THR A 210 -15.79 -17.79 -7.93
CA THR A 210 -16.05 -17.73 -6.48
C THR A 210 -14.90 -18.24 -5.62
N ARG A 211 -13.76 -18.62 -6.22
CA ARG A 211 -12.58 -19.23 -5.56
C ARG A 211 -12.86 -20.59 -4.93
N LEU A 212 -13.91 -21.24 -5.41
CA LEU A 212 -14.27 -22.61 -5.10
C LEU A 212 -13.69 -23.56 -6.16
N CYS A 213 -13.40 -24.77 -5.75
CA CYS A 213 -12.95 -25.87 -6.58
C CYS A 213 -14.14 -26.72 -6.96
N GLN A 214 -14.33 -26.90 -8.26
CA GLN A 214 -15.34 -27.78 -8.82
C GLN A 214 -14.66 -28.97 -9.47
N ASP A 215 -15.19 -30.16 -9.22
CA ASP A 215 -14.79 -31.38 -9.92
C ASP A 215 -14.88 -31.20 -11.43
N ILE A 216 -13.86 -31.66 -12.16
CA ILE A 216 -13.86 -31.68 -13.62
C ILE A 216 -14.50 -32.99 -14.03
N ASP A 217 -15.67 -32.94 -14.70
CA ASP A 217 -16.23 -34.15 -15.27
C ASP A 217 -15.46 -34.54 -16.53
N GLU A 218 -14.48 -35.44 -16.39
CA GLU A 218 -13.69 -35.89 -17.53
C GLU A 218 -14.51 -36.71 -18.53
N CYS A 219 -15.60 -37.32 -18.08
CA CYS A 219 -16.51 -38.11 -18.92
C CYS A 219 -17.39 -37.20 -19.80
N GLU A 220 -17.86 -36.08 -19.28
CA GLU A 220 -18.63 -35.09 -20.05
C GLU A 220 -17.74 -34.24 -20.96
N SER A 221 -16.56 -33.84 -20.47
CA SER A 221 -15.62 -33.02 -21.23
C SER A 221 -14.84 -33.79 -22.31
N GLY A 222 -14.90 -35.12 -22.31
CA GLY A 222 -14.10 -35.96 -23.21
C GLY A 222 -12.60 -35.99 -22.86
N GLY A 223 -12.22 -35.54 -21.66
CA GLY A 223 -10.85 -35.55 -21.14
C GLY A 223 -10.36 -36.92 -20.65
N HIS A 224 -11.16 -37.97 -20.82
CA HIS A 224 -10.87 -39.32 -20.35
C HIS A 224 -10.10 -40.16 -21.40
N GLN A 225 -9.33 -41.15 -20.94
CA GLN A 225 -8.54 -42.06 -21.79
C GLN A 225 -9.16 -43.47 -21.90
N CYS A 226 -10.48 -43.55 -21.89
CA CYS A 226 -11.19 -44.84 -21.94
C CYS A 226 -11.24 -45.40 -23.36
N SER A 227 -11.10 -46.72 -23.49
CA SER A 227 -11.26 -47.40 -24.78
C SER A 227 -12.74 -47.52 -25.18
N GLU A 228 -13.03 -47.85 -26.44
CA GLU A 228 -14.41 -48.07 -26.91
C GLU A 228 -15.12 -49.24 -26.18
N ALA A 229 -14.36 -50.18 -25.62
CA ALA A 229 -14.88 -51.29 -24.82
C ALA A 229 -15.10 -50.91 -23.34
N GLN A 230 -14.94 -49.64 -22.99
CA GLN A 230 -15.03 -49.14 -21.63
C GLN A 230 -16.05 -48.00 -21.51
N THR A 231 -16.78 -47.98 -20.40
CA THR A 231 -17.61 -46.85 -19.98
C THR A 231 -16.79 -45.95 -19.06
N CYS A 232 -16.92 -44.64 -19.22
CA CYS A 232 -16.32 -43.67 -18.30
C CYS A 232 -17.22 -43.47 -17.08
N VAL A 233 -16.63 -43.45 -15.89
CA VAL A 233 -17.30 -43.12 -14.62
C VAL A 233 -16.57 -41.98 -13.95
N ASN A 234 -17.23 -40.83 -13.83
CA ASN A 234 -16.71 -39.66 -13.13
C ASN A 234 -16.87 -39.79 -11.61
N PHE A 235 -15.92 -39.25 -10.84
CA PHE A 235 -15.96 -39.15 -9.39
C PHE A 235 -15.17 -37.93 -8.89
N HIS A 236 -15.35 -37.57 -7.62
CA HIS A 236 -14.68 -36.39 -7.04
C HIS A 236 -13.14 -36.52 -7.08
N GLY A 237 -12.52 -35.73 -7.96
CA GLY A 237 -11.09 -35.69 -8.20
C GLY A 237 -10.59 -36.58 -9.34
N GLY A 238 -11.48 -37.15 -10.15
CA GLY A 238 -11.10 -37.80 -11.40
C GLY A 238 -12.10 -38.83 -11.93
N TYR A 239 -11.65 -39.64 -12.88
CA TYR A 239 -12.49 -40.64 -13.53
C TYR A 239 -11.89 -42.04 -13.48
N ARG A 240 -12.75 -43.04 -13.73
CA ARG A 240 -12.34 -44.41 -13.97
C ARG A 240 -12.96 -44.97 -15.24
N CYS A 241 -12.11 -45.57 -16.06
CA CYS A 241 -12.54 -46.38 -17.19
C CYS A 241 -12.88 -47.77 -16.73
N VAL A 242 -14.05 -48.24 -17.13
CA VAL A 242 -14.54 -49.51 -16.69
C VAL A 242 -15.08 -50.36 -17.82
N ASP A 243 -14.70 -51.62 -17.85
CA ASP A 243 -15.07 -52.52 -18.94
C ASP A 243 -16.60 -52.65 -19.05
N THR A 244 -17.11 -52.70 -20.28
CA THR A 244 -18.54 -52.89 -20.55
C THR A 244 -18.99 -54.30 -20.19
N ASN A 245 -18.14 -55.32 -20.36
CA ASN A 245 -18.44 -56.70 -19.94
C ASN A 245 -17.75 -57.05 -18.61
N ARG A 246 -18.55 -57.16 -17.56
CA ARG A 246 -18.10 -57.37 -16.16
C ARG A 246 -18.68 -58.63 -15.54
N CYS A 247 -19.42 -59.40 -16.33
CA CYS A 247 -20.07 -60.59 -15.84
C CYS A 247 -19.05 -61.72 -15.83
N VAL A 248 -18.82 -62.28 -14.65
CA VAL A 248 -17.98 -63.46 -14.46
C VAL A 248 -18.87 -64.70 -14.54
N GLU A 249 -18.37 -65.78 -15.13
CA GLU A 249 -19.05 -67.07 -15.13
C GLU A 249 -19.50 -67.44 -13.70
N PRO A 250 -20.76 -67.89 -13.47
CA PRO A 250 -21.77 -68.36 -14.44
C PRO A 250 -22.74 -67.29 -14.98
N TYR A 251 -22.48 -66.01 -14.73
CA TYR A 251 -23.37 -64.94 -15.13
C TYR A 251 -23.24 -64.57 -16.60
N VAL A 252 -24.37 -64.30 -17.24
CA VAL A 252 -24.44 -63.81 -18.62
C VAL A 252 -24.85 -62.35 -18.61
N GLN A 253 -24.16 -61.56 -19.43
CA GLN A 253 -24.46 -60.14 -19.58
C GLN A 253 -25.78 -59.93 -20.34
N VAL A 254 -26.63 -59.06 -19.80
CA VAL A 254 -27.91 -58.66 -20.42
C VAL A 254 -27.92 -57.19 -20.80
N SER A 255 -27.18 -56.36 -20.07
CA SER A 255 -26.83 -54.99 -20.45
C SER A 255 -25.48 -54.60 -19.85
N ASP A 256 -24.94 -53.43 -20.20
CA ASP A 256 -23.62 -52.93 -19.75
C ASP A 256 -23.39 -53.04 -18.24
N ASN A 257 -24.45 -52.93 -17.44
CA ASN A 257 -24.37 -52.97 -15.98
C ASN A 257 -25.20 -54.08 -15.35
N ARG A 258 -25.77 -55.01 -16.12
CA ARG A 258 -26.65 -56.06 -15.59
C ARG A 258 -26.23 -57.44 -16.07
N CYS A 259 -25.95 -58.28 -15.10
CA CYS A 259 -25.65 -59.69 -15.25
C CYS A 259 -26.81 -60.53 -14.73
N LEU A 260 -27.23 -61.56 -15.45
CA LEU A 260 -28.23 -62.53 -15.01
C LEU A 260 -27.61 -63.91 -14.85
N CYS A 261 -28.08 -64.65 -13.86
CA CYS A 261 -27.75 -66.06 -13.71
C CYS A 261 -28.87 -66.90 -14.35
N PRO A 262 -28.62 -67.58 -15.49
CA PRO A 262 -29.66 -68.34 -16.18
C PRO A 262 -30.14 -69.53 -15.34
N ALA A 263 -31.45 -69.72 -15.24
CA ALA A 263 -32.04 -70.84 -14.50
C ALA A 263 -31.66 -72.23 -15.06
N SER A 264 -31.24 -72.29 -16.33
CA SER A 264 -30.74 -73.50 -16.97
C SER A 264 -29.33 -73.90 -16.52
N ASN A 265 -28.55 -72.98 -15.95
CA ASN A 265 -27.19 -73.27 -15.51
C ASN A 265 -27.21 -73.82 -14.07
N PRO A 266 -26.73 -75.06 -13.82
CA PRO A 266 -26.74 -75.63 -12.47
C PRO A 266 -25.90 -74.86 -11.45
N LEU A 267 -24.86 -74.13 -11.90
CA LEU A 267 -24.04 -73.27 -11.03
C LEU A 267 -24.83 -72.07 -10.48
N CYS A 268 -25.98 -71.72 -11.08
CA CYS A 268 -26.81 -70.60 -10.68
C CYS A 268 -27.79 -70.92 -9.54
N ARG A 269 -27.96 -72.19 -9.15
CA ARG A 269 -29.00 -72.59 -8.18
C ARG A 269 -28.87 -71.89 -6.82
N GLU A 270 -27.65 -71.71 -6.34
CA GLU A 270 -27.33 -71.07 -5.05
C GLU A 270 -26.80 -69.63 -5.21
N GLN A 271 -26.84 -69.09 -6.42
CA GLN A 271 -26.32 -67.76 -6.72
C GLN A 271 -27.44 -66.72 -6.81
N PRO A 272 -27.15 -65.44 -6.55
CA PRO A 272 -28.09 -64.36 -6.84
C PRO A 272 -28.55 -64.41 -8.29
N SER A 273 -29.85 -64.25 -8.51
CA SER A 273 -30.50 -64.29 -9.83
C SER A 273 -30.00 -63.18 -10.77
N SER A 274 -29.58 -62.05 -10.20
CA SER A 274 -29.02 -60.93 -10.94
C SER A 274 -27.95 -60.18 -10.14
N ILE A 275 -26.97 -59.63 -10.86
CA ILE A 275 -26.00 -58.67 -10.35
C ILE A 275 -26.11 -57.40 -11.17
N VAL A 276 -26.35 -56.28 -10.52
CA VAL A 276 -26.37 -54.94 -11.15
C VAL A 276 -25.18 -54.14 -10.63
N HIS A 277 -24.40 -53.54 -11.52
CA HIS A 277 -23.28 -52.68 -11.17
C HIS A 277 -23.72 -51.21 -11.13
N ARG A 278 -23.34 -50.50 -10.05
CA ARG A 278 -23.55 -49.05 -9.91
C ARG A 278 -22.30 -48.39 -9.35
N TYR A 279 -22.13 -47.13 -9.71
CA TYR A 279 -21.03 -46.28 -9.31
C TYR A 279 -21.59 -45.02 -8.69
N MET A 280 -20.93 -44.54 -7.64
CA MET A 280 -21.20 -43.24 -7.08
C MET A 280 -19.94 -42.67 -6.45
N SER A 281 -19.97 -41.37 -6.21
CA SER A 281 -18.90 -40.66 -5.53
C SER A 281 -19.42 -39.96 -4.28
N ILE A 282 -18.58 -39.87 -3.25
CA ILE A 282 -18.80 -39.06 -2.05
C ILE A 282 -17.52 -38.30 -1.70
N THR A 283 -17.65 -37.17 -1.01
CA THR A 283 -16.51 -36.40 -0.52
C THR A 283 -15.94 -37.00 0.78
N SER A 284 -14.68 -36.68 1.07
CA SER A 284 -13.99 -37.04 2.30
C SER A 284 -14.65 -36.40 3.52
N GLU A 285 -14.50 -37.02 4.70
CA GLU A 285 -14.87 -36.46 6.01
C GLU A 285 -16.31 -35.96 6.14
N ARG A 286 -17.22 -36.56 5.35
CA ARG A 286 -18.66 -36.26 5.44
C ARG A 286 -19.19 -36.47 6.85
N SER A 287 -20.09 -35.59 7.29
CA SER A 287 -20.77 -35.72 8.58
C SER A 287 -21.56 -37.03 8.66
N VAL A 288 -21.51 -37.71 9.81
CA VAL A 288 -22.18 -38.99 10.03
C VAL A 288 -23.11 -38.97 11.24
N PRO A 289 -24.19 -39.79 11.24
CA PRO A 289 -24.59 -40.73 10.19
C PRO A 289 -25.15 -40.01 8.95
N ALA A 290 -24.77 -40.46 7.75
CA ALA A 290 -25.23 -39.89 6.48
C ALA A 290 -25.94 -40.93 5.62
N ASP A 291 -27.12 -40.55 5.11
CA ASP A 291 -27.83 -41.32 4.10
C ASP A 291 -27.08 -41.17 2.76
N VAL A 292 -26.60 -42.30 2.21
CA VAL A 292 -25.71 -42.33 1.04
C VAL A 292 -26.45 -42.75 -0.21
N PHE A 293 -27.20 -43.84 -0.13
CA PHE A 293 -27.83 -44.45 -1.30
C PHE A 293 -29.12 -45.17 -0.90
N GLN A 294 -30.23 -44.81 -1.55
CA GLN A 294 -31.50 -45.49 -1.32
C GLN A 294 -31.66 -46.66 -2.30
N ILE A 295 -31.89 -47.84 -1.75
CA ILE A 295 -32.20 -49.06 -2.49
C ILE A 295 -33.72 -49.20 -2.56
N GLN A 296 -34.24 -49.51 -3.75
CA GLN A 296 -35.67 -49.73 -3.96
C GLN A 296 -35.92 -51.03 -4.74
N ALA A 297 -36.79 -51.87 -4.22
CA ALA A 297 -37.27 -53.06 -4.88
C ALA A 297 -38.23 -52.69 -6.02
N THR A 298 -38.05 -53.32 -7.17
CA THR A 298 -38.95 -53.15 -8.34
C THR A 298 -40.14 -54.09 -8.30
N SER A 299 -40.06 -55.21 -7.58
CA SER A 299 -41.14 -56.17 -7.49
C SER A 299 -42.05 -55.91 -6.30
N VAL A 300 -43.31 -55.57 -6.58
CA VAL A 300 -44.41 -55.53 -5.60
C VAL A 300 -45.29 -56.76 -5.84
N TYR A 301 -44.78 -57.95 -5.53
CA TYR A 301 -45.64 -59.13 -5.52
C TYR A 301 -46.54 -59.06 -4.28
N PRO A 302 -47.87 -59.27 -4.40
CA PRO A 302 -48.74 -59.36 -3.25
C PRO A 302 -48.25 -60.44 -2.27
N GLY A 303 -47.97 -60.06 -1.03
CA GLY A 303 -47.47 -60.96 0.00
C GLY A 303 -45.95 -61.25 -0.05
N ALA A 304 -45.19 -60.63 -0.95
CA ALA A 304 -43.73 -60.74 -0.91
C ALA A 304 -43.11 -59.78 0.12
N TYR A 305 -42.11 -60.28 0.85
CA TYR A 305 -41.30 -59.52 1.79
C TYR A 305 -39.87 -59.36 1.24
N ASN A 306 -39.31 -58.15 1.30
CA ASN A 306 -37.93 -57.89 0.89
C ASN A 306 -37.04 -57.54 2.09
N ALA A 307 -36.00 -58.34 2.29
CA ALA A 307 -34.93 -58.06 3.24
C ALA A 307 -33.71 -57.51 2.49
N PHE A 308 -33.10 -56.46 3.01
CA PHE A 308 -31.89 -55.86 2.44
C PHE A 308 -30.71 -56.05 3.39
N GLN A 309 -29.58 -56.51 2.86
CA GLN A 309 -28.36 -56.74 3.64
C GLN A 309 -27.09 -56.44 2.84
N ILE A 310 -25.99 -56.14 3.54
CA ILE A 310 -24.66 -56.11 2.93
C ILE A 310 -24.13 -57.54 2.94
N ARG A 311 -24.12 -58.21 1.78
CA ARG A 311 -23.71 -59.61 1.64
C ARG A 311 -22.20 -59.78 1.71
N ALA A 312 -21.49 -58.90 1.04
CA ALA A 312 -20.03 -58.90 0.96
C ALA A 312 -19.52 -57.49 0.65
N GLY A 313 -18.23 -57.27 0.82
CA GLY A 313 -17.57 -56.02 0.47
C GLY A 313 -16.41 -55.70 1.40
N ASN A 314 -15.78 -54.56 1.15
CA ASN A 314 -14.63 -54.07 1.90
C ASN A 314 -14.97 -52.92 2.87
N SER A 315 -16.25 -52.77 3.26
CA SER A 315 -16.70 -51.68 4.14
C SER A 315 -16.19 -51.76 5.58
N GLN A 316 -15.84 -52.94 6.11
CA GLN A 316 -15.37 -53.11 7.49
C GLN A 316 -16.25 -52.42 8.58
N GLY A 317 -17.56 -52.25 8.33
CA GLY A 317 -18.49 -51.58 9.25
C GLY A 317 -18.64 -50.07 9.06
N ASP A 318 -18.00 -49.48 8.04
CA ASP A 318 -18.17 -48.07 7.67
C ASP A 318 -19.57 -47.77 7.12
N PHE A 319 -20.26 -48.80 6.64
CA PHE A 319 -21.63 -48.72 6.13
C PHE A 319 -22.53 -49.75 6.81
N TYR A 320 -23.80 -49.38 6.99
CA TYR A 320 -24.87 -50.29 7.39
C TYR A 320 -26.14 -50.01 6.59
N ILE A 321 -27.05 -50.99 6.57
CA ILE A 321 -28.35 -50.84 5.93
C ILE A 321 -29.40 -50.55 7.00
N ARG A 322 -30.17 -49.49 6.77
CA ARG A 322 -31.38 -49.16 7.54
C ARG A 322 -32.60 -49.47 6.69
N GLN A 323 -33.36 -50.50 7.08
CA GLN A 323 -34.64 -50.81 6.44
C GLN A 323 -35.62 -49.64 6.65
N ILE A 324 -36.23 -49.13 5.57
CA ILE A 324 -37.25 -48.09 5.67
C ILE A 324 -38.64 -48.74 5.67
N ASN A 325 -38.91 -49.57 4.67
CA ASN A 325 -40.16 -50.31 4.54
C ASN A 325 -39.92 -51.61 3.75
N ASN A 326 -40.98 -52.31 3.36
CA ASN A 326 -40.87 -53.59 2.65
C ASN A 326 -40.33 -53.50 1.21
N VAL A 327 -40.19 -52.29 0.65
CA VAL A 327 -39.71 -52.08 -0.72
C VAL A 327 -38.52 -51.13 -0.79
N SER A 328 -38.08 -50.55 0.32
CA SER A 328 -36.91 -49.66 0.33
C SER A 328 -36.07 -49.77 1.59
N ALA A 329 -34.78 -49.52 1.40
CA ALA A 329 -33.77 -49.45 2.45
C ALA A 329 -32.76 -48.35 2.12
N MET A 330 -32.11 -47.81 3.15
CA MET A 330 -31.07 -46.80 3.01
C MET A 330 -29.72 -47.40 3.36
N LEU A 331 -28.73 -47.22 2.48
CA LEU A 331 -27.34 -47.39 2.84
C LEU A 331 -26.88 -46.15 3.60
N VAL A 332 -26.45 -46.35 4.83
CA VAL A 332 -26.04 -45.27 5.74
C VAL A 332 -24.55 -45.40 6.04
N LEU A 333 -23.84 -44.28 5.92
CA LEU A 333 -22.45 -44.15 6.34
C LEU A 333 -22.43 -43.99 7.87
N ALA A 334 -21.82 -44.94 8.57
CA ALA A 334 -21.73 -44.95 10.03
C ALA A 334 -20.55 -44.14 10.56
N ARG A 335 -19.46 -44.05 9.80
CA ARG A 335 -18.20 -43.44 10.23
C ARG A 335 -17.66 -42.52 9.14
N PRO A 336 -16.99 -41.40 9.49
CA PRO A 336 -16.34 -40.57 8.49
C PRO A 336 -15.32 -41.40 7.73
N VAL A 337 -15.27 -41.21 6.41
CA VAL A 337 -14.32 -41.89 5.53
C VAL A 337 -13.35 -40.88 4.96
N THR A 338 -12.07 -41.24 4.96
CA THR A 338 -11.01 -40.42 4.38
C THR A 338 -10.61 -40.99 3.03
N GLY A 339 -10.67 -40.15 1.99
CA GLY A 339 -10.20 -40.51 0.66
C GLY A 339 -8.70 -40.24 0.45
N PRO A 340 -8.14 -40.60 -0.72
CA PRO A 340 -8.79 -41.32 -1.80
C PRO A 340 -8.97 -42.80 -1.44
N ARG A 341 -10.20 -43.30 -1.51
CA ARG A 341 -10.52 -44.70 -1.16
C ARG A 341 -11.68 -45.22 -2.00
N GLU A 342 -11.69 -46.52 -2.25
CA GLU A 342 -12.75 -47.18 -2.99
C GLU A 342 -13.42 -48.25 -2.12
N TYR A 343 -14.75 -48.21 -2.07
CA TYR A 343 -15.55 -49.27 -1.47
C TYR A 343 -16.30 -50.04 -2.55
N VAL A 344 -16.29 -51.36 -2.46
CA VAL A 344 -17.11 -52.25 -3.27
C VAL A 344 -18.03 -53.00 -2.32
N LEU A 345 -19.33 -52.78 -2.46
CA LEU A 345 -20.37 -53.33 -1.59
C LEU A 345 -21.34 -54.17 -2.42
N ASP A 346 -21.52 -55.43 -2.03
CA ASP A 346 -22.57 -56.28 -2.58
C ASP A 346 -23.82 -56.15 -1.70
N LEU A 347 -24.72 -55.27 -2.12
CA LEU A 347 -26.00 -55.02 -1.45
C LEU A 347 -27.02 -56.03 -1.96
N GLU A 348 -27.39 -56.98 -1.12
CA GLU A 348 -28.30 -58.06 -1.48
C GLU A 348 -29.72 -57.74 -1.06
N MET A 349 -30.65 -57.89 -1.99
CA MET A 349 -32.08 -57.92 -1.75
C MET A 349 -32.56 -59.36 -1.82
N VAL A 350 -33.07 -59.88 -0.71
CA VAL A 350 -33.70 -61.19 -0.62
C VAL A 350 -35.20 -61.02 -0.62
N THR A 351 -35.86 -61.48 -1.69
CA THR A 351 -37.31 -61.50 -1.83
C THR A 351 -37.83 -62.86 -1.41
N MET A 352 -38.77 -62.87 -0.47
CA MET A 352 -39.42 -64.08 0.04
C MET A 352 -40.94 -63.98 -0.14
N ASN A 353 -41.59 -65.05 -0.59
CA ASN A 353 -43.04 -65.17 -0.58
C ASN A 353 -43.42 -66.50 0.06
N SER A 354 -44.00 -66.42 1.26
CA SER A 354 -44.39 -67.59 2.06
C SER A 354 -45.55 -68.37 1.46
N LEU A 355 -46.44 -67.72 0.70
CA LEU A 355 -47.57 -68.38 0.03
C LEU A 355 -47.12 -69.24 -1.15
N MET A 356 -46.05 -68.84 -1.84
CA MET A 356 -45.55 -69.53 -3.04
C MET A 356 -44.27 -70.33 -2.78
N SER A 357 -43.79 -70.41 -1.53
CA SER A 357 -42.48 -71.00 -1.18
C SER A 357 -41.35 -70.50 -2.08
N TYR A 358 -41.40 -69.21 -2.42
CA TYR A 358 -40.47 -68.58 -3.35
C TYR A 358 -39.43 -67.78 -2.58
N ARG A 359 -38.15 -68.02 -2.87
CA ARG A 359 -37.03 -67.23 -2.36
C ARG A 359 -36.12 -66.90 -3.54
N ALA A 360 -35.87 -65.62 -3.77
CA ALA A 360 -34.91 -65.16 -4.76
C ALA A 360 -34.02 -64.08 -4.15
N SER A 361 -32.80 -64.01 -4.67
CA SER A 361 -31.83 -62.98 -4.29
C SER A 361 -31.40 -62.20 -5.53
N SER A 362 -31.22 -60.89 -5.39
CA SER A 362 -30.59 -60.02 -6.38
C SER A 362 -29.54 -59.15 -5.68
N VAL A 363 -28.41 -58.94 -6.33
CA VAL A 363 -27.29 -58.17 -5.78
C VAL A 363 -27.10 -56.88 -6.58
N LEU A 364 -26.99 -55.78 -5.87
CA LEU A 364 -26.47 -54.51 -6.37
C LEU A 364 -25.01 -54.40 -5.92
N ARG A 365 -24.07 -54.52 -6.86
CA ARG A 365 -22.65 -54.24 -6.63
C ARG A 365 -22.42 -52.75 -6.77
N LEU A 366 -22.39 -52.06 -5.64
CA LEU A 366 -22.17 -50.61 -5.56
C LEU A 366 -20.68 -50.34 -5.33
N THR A 367 -20.07 -49.60 -6.26
CA THR A 367 -18.72 -49.05 -6.09
C THR A 367 -18.83 -47.58 -5.67
N VAL A 368 -18.30 -47.25 -4.50
CA VAL A 368 -18.29 -45.89 -3.95
C VAL A 368 -16.86 -45.37 -3.98
N PHE A 369 -16.63 -44.31 -4.74
CA PHE A 369 -15.37 -43.57 -4.73
C PHE A 369 -15.45 -42.48 -3.68
N VAL A 370 -14.46 -42.44 -2.77
CA VAL A 370 -14.30 -41.36 -1.81
C VAL A 370 -13.23 -40.43 -2.33
N GLY A 371 -13.62 -39.20 -2.68
CA GLY A 371 -12.70 -38.16 -3.10
C GLY A 371 -11.69 -37.84 -2.00
N ALA A 372 -10.50 -37.37 -2.38
CA ALA A 372 -9.44 -37.01 -1.42
C ALA A 372 -9.80 -35.79 -0.56
N TYR A 373 -10.68 -34.92 -1.07
CA TYR A 373 -11.03 -33.65 -0.47
C TYR A 373 -12.50 -33.66 0.01
N THR A 374 -12.83 -32.68 0.85
CA THR A 374 -14.15 -32.56 1.50
C THR A 374 -15.20 -31.84 0.63
N PHE A 375 -14.79 -31.36 -0.55
CA PHE A 375 -15.57 -30.52 -1.44
C PHE A 375 -15.75 -31.09 -2.85
#